data_AF-A0A9E2QE91-F1
#
_entry.id   AF-A0A9E2QE91-F1
#
_cell.length_a   1.000
_cell.length_b   1.000
_cell.length_c   1.000
_cell.angle_alpha   90.00
_cell.angle_beta   90.00
_cell.angle_gamma   90.00
#
_symmetry.space_group_name_H-M   'P 1'
#
loop_
_entity.id
_entity.type
_entity.pdbx_description
1 polymer ?
#
loop_
_entity_poly.entity_id
_entity_poly.type
_entity_poly.pdbx_seq_one_letter_code
_entity_poly.pdbx_strand_id
1 'polypeptide(L)'
;MIKRYILNKLQQELTQPEVVILLGPRQVGKTTLLKMLEDCAKQKGHSTVFFDLEQPQVLANFNRPDKEIVQMISGSSEIVFIDEFQYVRNISKIFKAIFDSKKKIKIFCSGSSS
;
A
#
# COMPACT_ATOMS: atom_id res chain seq x y z
N MET A 1 0.91 22.41 -9.45
CA MET A 1 0.80 21.27 -8.50
C MET A 1 1.77 21.53 -7.34
N ILE A 2 1.32 21.52 -6.08
CA ILE A 2 2.19 21.81 -4.93
C ILE A 2 3.22 20.67 -4.78
N LYS A 3 4.52 21.00 -4.77
CA LYS A 3 5.59 20.02 -4.48
C LYS A 3 5.46 19.55 -3.03
N ARG A 4 5.00 18.33 -2.82
CA ARG A 4 4.99 17.70 -1.49
C ARG A 4 6.39 17.20 -1.15
N TYR A 5 7.05 17.83 -0.17
CA TYR A 5 8.39 17.43 0.29
C TYR A 5 8.50 15.93 0.61
N ILE A 6 7.45 15.36 1.21
CA ILE A 6 7.39 13.94 1.56
C ILE A 6 7.43 13.01 0.33
N LEU A 7 7.00 13.44 -0.84
CA LEU A 7 7.00 12.61 -2.05
C LEU A 7 8.42 12.20 -2.45
N ASN A 8 9.38 13.11 -2.37
CA ASN A 8 10.78 12.82 -2.69
C ASN A 8 11.35 11.75 -1.76
N LYS A 9 11.02 11.84 -0.46
CA LYS A 9 11.42 10.82 0.53
C LYS A 9 10.76 9.47 0.21
N LEU A 10 9.45 9.46 -0.08
CA LEU A 10 8.72 8.23 -0.42
C LEU A 10 9.21 7.58 -1.72
N GLN A 11 9.73 8.35 -2.66
CA GLN A 11 10.34 7.80 -3.87
C GLN A 11 11.64 7.03 -3.59
N GLN A 12 12.39 7.41 -2.55
CA GLN A 12 13.60 6.67 -2.14
C GLN A 12 13.24 5.34 -1.48
N GLU A 13 12.04 5.24 -0.92
CA GLU A 13 11.50 4.02 -0.31
C GLU A 13 11.08 2.97 -1.34
N LEU A 14 10.91 3.32 -2.63
CA LEU A 14 10.41 2.40 -3.67
C LEU A 14 11.23 1.09 -3.75
N THR A 15 12.52 1.15 -3.45
CA THR A 15 13.44 0.01 -3.54
C THR A 15 13.69 -0.68 -2.19
N GLN A 16 13.13 -0.16 -1.10
CA GLN A 16 13.36 -0.64 0.26
C GLN A 16 12.30 -1.68 0.66
N PRO A 17 12.67 -2.80 1.30
CA PRO A 17 11.74 -3.90 1.61
C PRO A 17 10.68 -3.56 2.67
N GLU A 18 10.88 -2.50 3.45
CA GLU A 18 10.00 -2.11 4.55
C GLU A 18 8.62 -1.69 4.04
N VAL A 19 7.58 -2.06 4.78
CA VAL A 19 6.23 -1.54 4.54
C VAL A 19 6.18 -0.08 4.99
N VAL A 20 5.73 0.81 4.09
CA VAL A 20 5.62 2.24 4.39
C VAL A 20 4.16 2.56 4.70
N ILE A 21 3.93 3.12 5.89
CA ILE A 21 2.59 3.47 6.36
C ILE A 21 2.45 4.99 6.44
N LEU A 22 1.45 5.53 5.73
CA LEU A 22 1.05 6.93 5.79
C LEU A 22 -0.14 7.07 6.73
N LEU A 23 0.10 7.65 7.90
CA LEU A 23 -0.94 7.95 8.89
C LEU A 23 -1.30 9.43 8.86
N GLY A 24 -2.58 9.72 9.08
CA GLY A 24 -3.06 11.07 9.29
C GLY A 24 -4.59 11.15 9.29
N PRO A 25 -5.16 12.32 9.63
CA PRO A 25 -6.60 12.53 9.61
C PRO A 25 -7.24 12.24 8.24
N ARG A 26 -8.55 12.07 8.21
CA ARG A 26 -9.30 12.00 6.93
C ARG A 26 -9.13 13.31 6.15
N GLN A 27 -9.23 13.23 4.82
CA GLN A 27 -9.21 14.39 3.91
C GLN A 27 -7.93 15.24 3.85
N VAL A 28 -6.79 14.75 4.36
CA VAL A 28 -5.47 15.41 4.21
C VAL A 28 -4.74 15.07 2.90
N GLY A 29 -5.39 14.30 2.02
CA GLY A 29 -4.87 13.91 0.70
C GLY A 29 -3.87 12.75 0.74
N LYS A 30 -4.05 11.77 1.65
CA LYS A 30 -3.24 10.53 1.70
C LYS A 30 -3.41 9.71 0.42
N THR A 31 -4.65 9.45 0.00
CA THR A 31 -4.99 8.80 -1.27
C THR A 31 -4.31 9.46 -2.46
N THR A 32 -4.35 10.80 -2.54
CA THR A 32 -3.68 11.55 -3.59
C THR A 32 -2.16 11.33 -3.57
N LEU A 33 -1.55 11.27 -2.38
CA LEU A 33 -0.12 11.00 -2.26
C LEU A 33 0.25 9.58 -2.73
N LEU A 34 -0.56 8.57 -2.37
CA LEU A 34 -0.35 7.20 -2.84
C LEU A 34 -0.47 7.10 -4.36
N LYS A 35 -1.50 7.71 -4.96
CA LYS A 35 -1.68 7.74 -6.43
C LYS A 35 -0.53 8.44 -7.15
N MET A 36 -0.07 9.58 -6.63
CA MET A 36 1.12 10.25 -7.17
C MET A 36 2.37 9.38 -7.10
N LEU A 37 2.53 8.61 -6.02
CA LEU A 37 3.65 7.69 -5.86
C LEU A 37 3.54 6.47 -6.79
N GLU A 38 2.32 5.97 -7.01
CA GLU A 38 2.02 4.94 -8.00
C GLU A 38 2.41 5.40 -9.40
N ASP A 39 2.03 6.61 -9.81
CA ASP A 39 2.42 7.18 -11.10
C ASP A 39 3.94 7.29 -11.24
N CYS A 40 4.63 7.71 -10.17
CA CYS A 40 6.09 7.75 -10.15
C CYS A 40 6.72 6.35 -10.30
N ALA A 41 6.12 5.33 -9.66
CA ALA A 41 6.58 3.95 -9.77
C ALA A 41 6.40 3.40 -11.19
N LYS A 42 5.23 3.62 -11.80
CA LYS A 42 4.95 3.26 -13.19
C LYS A 42 5.91 3.92 -14.17
N GLN A 43 6.20 5.22 -13.99
CA GLN A 43 7.18 5.95 -14.81
C GLN A 43 8.60 5.39 -14.72
N LYS A 44 8.94 4.77 -13.58
CA LYS A 44 10.22 4.07 -13.38
C LYS A 44 10.21 2.62 -13.87
N GLY A 45 9.11 2.16 -14.47
CA GLY A 45 8.97 0.83 -15.07
C GLY A 45 8.53 -0.26 -14.10
N HIS A 46 8.10 0.08 -12.87
CA HIS A 46 7.59 -0.91 -11.92
C HIS A 46 6.14 -1.28 -12.24
N SER A 47 5.84 -2.57 -12.10
CA SER A 47 4.44 -3.04 -12.03
C SER A 47 3.81 -2.62 -10.70
N THR A 48 2.57 -2.12 -10.76
CA THR A 48 1.84 -1.67 -9.57
C THR A 48 0.42 -2.20 -9.52
N VAL A 49 -0.14 -2.27 -8.31
CA VAL A 49 -1.57 -2.46 -8.07
C VAL A 49 -2.03 -1.53 -6.95
N PHE A 50 -3.28 -1.08 -7.02
CA PHE A 50 -3.88 -0.21 -6.01
C PHE A 50 -5.15 -0.86 -5.45
N PHE A 51 -5.21 -1.01 -4.12
CA PHE A 51 -6.36 -1.51 -3.40
C PHE A 51 -6.95 -0.40 -2.52
N ASP A 52 -8.12 0.11 -2.90
CA ASP A 52 -8.90 1.04 -2.08
C ASP A 52 -9.88 0.24 -1.21
N LEU A 53 -9.56 0.08 0.08
CA LEU A 53 -10.34 -0.77 0.98
C LEU A 53 -11.61 -0.11 1.51
N GLU A 54 -11.85 1.16 1.20
CA GLU A 54 -13.16 1.78 1.41
C GLU A 54 -14.18 1.26 0.40
N GLN A 55 -13.73 0.78 -0.77
CA GLN A 55 -14.60 0.23 -1.81
C GLN A 55 -15.05 -1.18 -1.47
N PRO A 56 -16.36 -1.46 -1.33
CA PRO A 56 -16.87 -2.76 -0.91
C PRO A 56 -16.41 -3.94 -1.77
N GLN A 57 -16.33 -3.73 -3.09
CA GLN A 57 -15.90 -4.76 -4.06
C GLN A 57 -14.43 -5.14 -3.86
N VAL A 58 -13.58 -4.17 -3.51
CA VAL A 58 -12.16 -4.41 -3.25
C VAL A 58 -11.99 -5.05 -1.88
N LEU A 59 -12.69 -4.54 -0.86
CA LEU A 59 -12.68 -5.09 0.50
C LEU A 59 -13.11 -6.56 0.53
N ALA A 60 -14.05 -6.97 -0.32
CA ALA A 60 -14.47 -8.37 -0.45
C ALA A 60 -13.31 -9.32 -0.80
N ASN A 61 -12.28 -8.85 -1.52
CA ASN A 61 -11.08 -9.66 -1.80
C ASN A 61 -10.22 -9.93 -0.55
N PHE A 62 -10.37 -9.09 0.48
CA PHE A 62 -9.69 -9.21 1.76
C PHE A 62 -10.55 -9.95 2.82
N ASN A 63 -11.75 -10.40 2.45
CA ASN A 63 -12.58 -11.26 3.30
C ASN A 63 -12.29 -12.74 3.02
N ARG A 64 -11.03 -13.14 3.23
CA ARG A 64 -10.50 -14.50 2.97
C ARG A 64 -9.50 -14.88 4.05
N PRO A 65 -9.08 -16.15 4.16
CA PRO A 65 -8.01 -16.54 5.08
C PRO A 65 -6.73 -15.72 4.85
N ASP A 66 -6.03 -15.35 5.93
CA ASP A 66 -4.81 -14.52 5.90
C ASP A 66 -3.78 -15.02 4.88
N LYS A 67 -3.61 -16.35 4.79
CA LYS A 67 -2.69 -16.99 3.85
C LYS A 67 -3.02 -16.68 2.39
N GLU A 68 -4.30 -16.65 2.03
CA GLU A 68 -4.75 -16.33 0.68
C GLU A 68 -4.54 -14.86 0.36
N ILE A 69 -4.80 -13.97 1.34
CA ILE A 69 -4.56 -12.53 1.17
C ILE A 69 -3.06 -12.26 0.98
N VAL A 70 -2.22 -12.91 1.79
CA VAL A 70 -0.75 -12.83 1.65
C VAL A 70 -0.33 -13.30 0.26
N GLN A 71 -0.87 -14.41 -0.25
CA GLN A 71 -0.57 -14.91 -1.59
C GLN A 71 -1.04 -13.96 -2.69
N MET A 72 -2.26 -13.41 -2.57
CA MET A 72 -2.83 -12.44 -3.51
C MET A 72 -1.96 -11.19 -3.61
N ILE A 73 -1.67 -10.54 -2.48
CA ILE A 73 -0.80 -9.36 -2.43
C ILE A 73 0.59 -9.72 -2.93
N SER A 74 1.09 -10.91 -2.58
CA SER A 74 2.42 -11.32 -2.96
C SER A 74 2.60 -11.61 -4.45
N GLY A 75 1.51 -11.84 -5.17
CA GLY A 75 1.51 -12.21 -6.58
C GLY A 75 0.97 -11.13 -7.50
N SER A 76 0.53 -9.98 -6.96
CA SER A 76 -0.17 -8.97 -7.73
C SER A 76 0.76 -8.05 -8.53
N SER A 77 1.86 -7.61 -7.92
CA SER A 77 2.79 -6.63 -8.52
C SER A 77 4.07 -6.49 -7.68
N GLU A 78 5.08 -5.81 -8.23
CA GLU A 78 6.29 -5.45 -7.49
C GLU A 78 5.99 -4.42 -6.39
N ILE A 79 5.10 -3.47 -6.66
CA ILE A 79 4.70 -2.43 -5.70
C ILE A 79 3.18 -2.45 -5.50
N VAL A 80 2.76 -2.55 -4.25
CA VAL A 80 1.35 -2.65 -3.86
C VAL A 80 0.97 -1.41 -3.04
N PHE A 81 -0.08 -0.74 -3.47
CA PHE A 81 -0.67 0.40 -2.76
C PHE A 81 -1.97 -0.04 -2.08
N ILE A 82 -2.13 0.26 -0.80
CA ILE A 82 -3.31 -0.12 -0.01
C ILE A 82 -3.85 1.11 0.73
N ASP A 83 -5.00 1.61 0.33
CA ASP A 83 -5.64 2.76 0.99
C ASP A 83 -6.63 2.31 2.07
N GLU A 84 -6.77 3.15 3.09
CA GLU A 84 -7.62 2.94 4.28
C GLU A 84 -7.51 1.52 4.88
N PHE A 85 -6.27 1.10 5.17
CA PHE A 85 -5.97 -0.27 5.62
C PHE A 85 -6.76 -0.73 6.86
N GLN A 86 -7.24 0.22 7.67
CA GLN A 86 -7.94 -0.09 8.92
C GLN A 86 -9.28 -0.81 8.71
N TYR A 87 -9.82 -0.85 7.48
CA TYR A 87 -10.98 -1.68 7.16
C TYR A 87 -10.68 -3.19 7.25
N VAL A 88 -9.39 -3.59 7.25
CA VAL A 88 -8.95 -4.99 7.38
C VAL A 88 -8.33 -5.21 8.76
N ARG A 89 -9.06 -5.90 9.64
CA ARG A 89 -8.70 -6.05 11.08
C ARG A 89 -7.34 -6.71 11.34
N ASN A 90 -6.95 -7.65 10.50
CA ASN A 90 -5.75 -8.48 10.60
C ASN A 90 -4.58 -7.97 9.74
N ILE A 91 -4.68 -6.77 9.17
CA ILE A 91 -3.73 -6.29 8.16
C ILE A 91 -2.28 -6.23 8.66
N SER A 92 -2.04 -5.91 9.93
CA SER A 92 -0.69 -5.88 10.50
C SER A 92 -0.02 -7.27 10.47
N LYS A 93 -0.79 -8.35 10.70
CA LYS A 93 -0.29 -9.73 10.61
C LYS A 93 0.04 -10.10 9.16
N ILE A 94 -0.81 -9.67 8.22
CA ILE A 94 -0.60 -9.87 6.78
C ILE A 94 0.68 -9.16 6.32
N PHE A 95 0.88 -7.89 6.69
CA PHE A 95 2.10 -7.14 6.36
C PHE A 95 3.35 -7.79 6.94
N LYS A 96 3.29 -8.24 8.20
CA LYS A 96 4.39 -8.98 8.83
C LYS A 96 4.72 -10.27 8.07
N ALA A 97 3.71 -11.05 7.71
CA ALA A 97 3.90 -12.30 6.96
C ALA A 97 4.52 -12.04 5.57
N ILE A 98 4.12 -10.97 4.89
CA ILE A 98 4.71 -10.60 3.59
C ILE A 98 6.16 -10.18 3.75
N PHE A 99 6.46 -9.30 4.72
CA PHE A 99 7.83 -8.86 5.00
C PHE A 99 8.74 -10.06 5.36
N ASP A 100 8.28 -10.95 6.24
CA ASP A 100 9.03 -12.13 6.67
C ASP A 100 9.22 -13.16 5.53
N SER A 101 8.35 -13.14 4.51
CA SER A 101 8.44 -14.05 3.34
C SER A 101 9.64 -13.79 2.42
N LYS A 102 10.36 -12.67 2.61
CA LYS A 102 11.51 -12.24 1.79
C LYS A 102 11.22 -12.11 0.29
N LYS A 103 9.95 -12.05 -0.11
CA LYS A 103 9.56 -11.70 -1.47
C LYS A 103 9.90 -10.23 -1.73
N LYS A 104 10.37 -9.92 -2.94
CA LYS A 104 10.71 -8.55 -3.36
C LYS A 104 9.45 -7.77 -3.69
N ILE A 105 8.73 -7.34 -2.65
CA ILE A 105 7.44 -6.66 -2.79
C ILE A 105 7.46 -5.43 -1.90
N LYS A 106 7.24 -4.27 -2.51
CA LYS A 106 7.11 -3.01 -1.79
C LYS A 106 5.64 -2.76 -1.47
N ILE A 107 5.33 -2.43 -0.23
CA ILE A 107 3.99 -2.02 0.17
C ILE A 107 4.01 -0.57 0.62
N PHE A 108 3.13 0.25 0.05
CA PHE A 108 2.74 1.55 0.58
C PHE A 108 1.29 1.47 1.02
N CYS A 109 1.00 1.88 2.24
CA CYS A 109 -0.37 1.91 2.71
C CYS A 109 -0.72 3.21 3.43
N SER A 110 -2.02 3.47 3.51
CA SER A 110 -2.59 4.66 4.13
C SER A 110 -3.62 4.24 5.16
N GLY A 111 -3.63 4.93 6.30
CA GLY A 111 -4.60 4.71 7.36
C GLY A 111 -5.00 6.00 8.05
N SER A 112 -6.22 6.01 8.55
CA SER A 112 -6.73 7.13 9.35
C SER A 112 -6.24 7.01 10.80
N SER A 113 -5.56 8.04 11.30
CA SER A 113 -5.23 8.18 12.73
C SER A 113 -6.28 9.07 13.38
N SER A 114 -7.26 8.46 14.05
CA SER A 114 -8.24 9.15 14.90
C SER A 114 -7.82 9.05 16.36
#